data_AF-A0A0B6ZXD2-F1
#
_entry.id   AF-A0A0B6ZXD2-F1
#
_cell.length_a   1.000
_cell.length_b   1.000
_cell.length_c   1.000
_cell.angle_alpha   90.00
_cell.angle_beta   90.00
_cell.angle_gamma   90.00
#
_symmetry.space_group_name_H-M   'P 1'
#
loop_
_entity.id
_entity.type
_entity.pdbx_description
1 polymer ?
#
loop_
_entity_poly.entity_id
_entity_poly.type
_entity_poly.pdbx_seq_one_letter_code
_entity_poly.pdbx_strand_id
1 'polypeptide(L)'
;MDLQSPLRAVSTLVHYAINHKVIRSLLIFLCFVYYCEIIHYFIVQIQCTWPVAASSESPDGDLKVMFLADTHLLGSKNGHWFDKLRREWQMKQAFQTSMLIHKPDVVFVLGDLFDEGKWCDDSEFYYHASRFKSMFSVPQGTELHVLSGNHDEGFHYIILIFRK
;
A
#
# COMPACT_ATOMS: atom_id res chain seq x y z
N MET A 1 -2.78 -47.58 46.59
CA MET A 1 -2.79 -47.35 45.13
C MET A 1 -3.14 -45.90 44.91
N ASP A 2 -2.17 -45.11 44.41
CA ASP A 2 -2.28 -43.67 44.27
C ASP A 2 -3.02 -43.29 42.98
N LEU A 3 -4.32 -43.04 43.10
CA LEU A 3 -5.19 -42.60 42.00
C LEU A 3 -4.84 -41.20 41.46
N GLN A 4 -3.95 -40.43 42.10
CA GLN A 4 -3.59 -39.07 41.63
C GLN A 4 -2.56 -39.08 40.49
N SER A 5 -1.80 -40.17 40.30
CA SER A 5 -0.79 -40.27 39.24
C SER A 5 -1.35 -40.29 37.79
N PRO A 6 -2.40 -41.08 37.45
CA PRO A 6 -2.97 -41.07 36.10
C PRO A 6 -3.74 -39.77 35.79
N LEU A 7 -4.41 -39.18 36.78
CA LEU A 7 -5.14 -37.93 36.61
C LEU A 7 -4.21 -36.75 36.29
N ARG A 8 -3.02 -36.70 36.92
CA ARG A 8 -1.99 -35.70 36.61
C ARG A 8 -1.41 -35.89 35.21
N ALA A 9 -1.13 -37.12 34.79
CA ALA A 9 -0.61 -37.40 33.44
C ALA A 9 -1.62 -37.02 32.34
N VAL A 10 -2.90 -37.34 32.51
CA VAL A 10 -3.96 -36.94 31.57
C VAL A 10 -4.10 -35.42 31.52
N SER A 11 -4.07 -34.74 32.66
CA SER A 11 -4.08 -33.26 32.71
C SER A 11 -2.91 -32.66 31.93
N THR A 12 -1.68 -33.14 32.14
CA THR A 12 -0.49 -32.65 31.43
C THR A 12 -0.57 -32.90 29.92
N LEU A 13 -1.05 -34.07 29.49
CA LEU A 13 -1.25 -34.39 28.07
C LEU A 13 -2.32 -33.51 27.42
N VAL A 14 -3.42 -33.24 28.13
CA VAL A 14 -4.49 -32.34 27.67
C VAL A 14 -3.97 -30.90 27.55
N HIS A 15 -3.24 -30.39 28.55
CA HIS A 15 -2.62 -29.07 28.49
C HIS A 15 -1.60 -28.97 27.36
N TYR A 16 -0.76 -30.01 27.16
CA TYR A 16 0.20 -30.08 26.06
C TYR A 16 -0.51 -30.07 24.69
N ALA A 17 -1.56 -30.87 24.52
CA ALA A 17 -2.34 -30.92 23.28
C ALA A 17 -3.08 -29.61 22.99
N ILE A 18 -3.62 -28.94 24.02
CA ILE A 18 -4.24 -27.61 23.90
C ILE A 18 -3.19 -26.58 23.51
N ASN A 19 -2.04 -26.54 24.17
CA ASN A 19 -0.93 -25.64 23.85
C ASN A 19 -0.45 -25.83 22.42
N HIS A 20 -0.30 -27.08 21.96
CA HIS A 20 0.09 -27.36 20.58
C HIS A 20 -0.96 -26.88 19.55
N LYS A 21 -2.26 -27.05 19.84
CA LYS A 21 -3.33 -26.52 18.97
C LYS A 21 -3.33 -24.99 18.93
N VAL A 22 -3.16 -24.33 20.08
CA VAL A 22 -3.08 -22.86 20.15
C VAL A 22 -1.87 -22.34 19.38
N ILE A 23 -0.69 -22.93 19.59
CA ILE A 23 0.53 -22.58 18.84
C ILE A 23 0.30 -22.74 17.33
N ARG A 24 -0.28 -23.86 16.91
CA ARG A 24 -0.58 -24.10 15.49
C ARG A 24 -1.54 -23.06 14.92
N SER A 25 -2.60 -22.71 15.65
CA SER A 25 -3.56 -21.67 15.22
C SER A 25 -2.89 -20.30 15.13
N LEU A 26 -2.03 -19.94 16.08
CA LEU A 26 -1.25 -18.70 16.04
C LEU A 26 -0.30 -18.68 14.83
N LEU A 27 0.39 -19.78 14.53
CA LEU A 27 1.26 -19.88 13.36
C LEU A 27 0.47 -19.71 12.06
N ILE A 28 -0.70 -20.35 11.94
CA ILE A 28 -1.57 -20.19 10.76
C ILE A 28 -2.02 -18.74 10.62
N PHE A 29 -2.43 -18.10 11.71
CA PHE A 29 -2.83 -16.69 11.71
C PHE A 29 -1.68 -15.78 11.28
N LEU A 30 -0.47 -15.99 11.82
CA LEU A 30 0.72 -15.22 11.45
C LEU A 30 1.10 -15.42 9.98
N CYS A 31 1.05 -16.65 9.47
CA CYS A 31 1.29 -16.94 8.06
C CYS A 31 0.23 -16.27 7.17
N PHE A 32 -1.03 -16.28 7.57
CA PHE A 32 -2.11 -15.62 6.85
C PHE A 32 -1.90 -14.10 6.80
N VAL A 33 -1.58 -13.47 7.94
CA VAL A 33 -1.25 -12.03 7.99
C VAL A 33 -0.04 -11.74 7.12
N TYR A 34 1.04 -12.50 7.23
CA TYR A 34 2.23 -12.31 6.41
C TYR A 34 1.94 -12.43 4.91
N TYR A 35 1.08 -13.38 4.53
CA TYR A 35 0.63 -13.53 3.16
C TYR A 35 -0.15 -12.30 2.69
N CYS A 36 -1.17 -11.86 3.43
CA CYS A 36 -2.01 -10.72 3.06
C CYS A 36 -1.27 -9.38 3.03
N GLU A 37 -0.32 -9.19 3.95
CA GLU A 37 0.36 -7.91 4.11
C GLU A 37 1.59 -7.76 3.20
N ILE A 38 2.22 -8.88 2.82
CA ILE A 38 3.47 -8.86 2.06
C ILE A 38 3.34 -9.68 0.76
N ILE A 39 3.15 -11.00 0.87
CA ILE A 39 3.30 -11.92 -0.28
C ILE A 39 2.27 -11.65 -1.39
N HIS A 40 1.04 -11.30 -1.02
CA HIS A 40 -0.07 -11.14 -1.94
C HIS A 40 0.25 -10.17 -3.10
N TYR A 41 0.87 -9.02 -2.82
CA TYR A 41 1.22 -8.02 -3.83
C TYR A 41 2.23 -8.56 -4.85
N PHE A 42 3.21 -9.35 -4.41
CA PHE A 42 4.19 -9.97 -5.30
C PHE A 42 3.53 -11.00 -6.21
N ILE A 43 2.70 -11.89 -5.65
CA ILE A 43 2.03 -12.93 -6.44
C ILE A 43 1.18 -12.31 -7.55
N VAL A 44 0.38 -11.29 -7.23
CA VAL A 44 -0.50 -10.65 -8.21
C VAL A 44 0.32 -9.93 -9.28
N GLN A 45 1.37 -9.19 -8.90
CA GLN A 45 2.11 -8.35 -9.85
C GLN A 45 3.12 -9.11 -10.72
N ILE A 46 3.73 -10.21 -10.22
CA ILE A 46 4.66 -11.03 -11.03
C ILE A 46 3.96 -11.64 -12.26
N GLN A 47 2.63 -11.80 -12.21
CA GLN A 47 1.84 -12.30 -13.33
C GLN A 47 1.66 -11.25 -14.45
N CYS A 48 2.00 -9.99 -14.21
CA CYS A 48 1.88 -8.90 -15.18
C CYS A 48 3.16 -8.72 -16.00
N THR A 49 3.01 -8.41 -17.27
CA THR A 49 4.11 -8.09 -18.19
C THR A 49 3.87 -6.73 -18.84
N TRP A 50 4.96 -6.10 -19.29
CA TRP A 50 4.86 -4.87 -20.06
C TRP A 50 4.19 -5.13 -21.42
N PRO A 51 3.33 -4.23 -21.91
CA PRO A 51 2.76 -4.35 -23.25
C PRO A 51 3.88 -4.26 -24.30
N VAL A 52 3.80 -5.09 -25.34
CA VAL A 52 4.78 -5.10 -26.42
C VAL A 52 4.51 -3.93 -27.36
N ALA A 53 5.52 -3.08 -27.59
CA ALA A 53 5.42 -2.03 -28.59
C ALA A 53 5.42 -2.63 -30.00
N ALA A 54 4.59 -2.10 -30.89
CA ALA A 54 4.40 -2.64 -32.25
C ALA A 54 5.62 -2.47 -33.19
N SER A 55 6.67 -1.77 -32.74
CA SER A 55 7.88 -1.51 -33.52
C SER A 55 9.03 -1.08 -32.60
N SER A 56 9.94 -1.99 -32.26
CA SER A 56 11.10 -1.68 -31.43
C SER A 56 12.41 -2.05 -32.13
N GLU A 57 12.74 -1.27 -33.17
CA GLU A 57 14.14 -1.12 -33.62
C GLU A 57 14.79 0.11 -32.93
N SER A 58 14.40 0.43 -31.69
CA SER A 58 15.08 1.46 -30.91
C SER A 58 16.36 0.88 -30.29
N PRO A 59 17.53 1.51 -30.50
CA PRO A 59 18.79 1.03 -29.92
C PRO A 59 18.83 1.13 -28.39
N ASP A 60 18.00 1.97 -27.77
CA ASP A 60 17.89 2.15 -26.31
C ASP A 60 16.81 1.28 -25.65
N GLY A 61 16.10 0.43 -26.41
CA GLY A 61 15.01 -0.41 -25.89
C GLY A 61 13.67 0.34 -25.74
N ASP A 62 12.71 -0.32 -25.09
CA ASP A 62 11.35 0.20 -24.88
C ASP A 62 11.25 1.01 -23.58
N LEU A 63 10.68 2.21 -23.66
CA LEU A 63 10.37 3.04 -22.50
C LEU A 63 9.16 2.49 -21.73
N LYS A 64 9.35 2.21 -20.44
CA LYS A 64 8.33 1.65 -19.55
C LYS A 64 7.67 2.75 -18.74
N VAL A 65 6.44 3.09 -19.10
CA VAL A 65 5.67 4.14 -18.43
C VAL A 65 4.54 3.53 -17.61
N MET A 66 4.50 3.86 -16.32
CA MET A 66 3.44 3.46 -15.40
C MET A 66 2.50 4.65 -15.13
N PHE A 67 1.20 4.39 -15.17
CA PHE A 67 0.18 5.37 -14.81
C PHE A 67 -0.54 4.91 -13.54
N LEU A 68 -0.73 5.84 -12.61
CA LEU A 68 -1.51 5.71 -11.38
C LEU A 68 -2.47 6.90 -11.31
N ALA A 69 -3.63 6.76 -10.69
CA ALA A 69 -4.59 7.84 -10.53
C ALA A 69 -5.41 7.62 -9.25
N ASP A 70 -6.13 8.66 -8.82
CA ASP A 70 -7.19 8.56 -7.81
C ASP A 70 -6.72 7.90 -6.51
N THR A 71 -5.53 8.26 -6.02
CA THR A 71 -4.98 7.63 -4.81
C THR A 71 -5.74 8.02 -3.55
N HIS A 72 -6.40 9.19 -3.55
CA HIS A 72 -7.33 9.60 -2.50
C HIS A 72 -6.76 9.35 -1.08
N LEU A 73 -5.66 10.00 -0.70
CA LEU A 73 -5.15 9.88 0.67
C LEU A 73 -6.16 10.48 1.65
N LEU A 74 -6.45 9.75 2.74
CA LEU A 74 -7.49 10.19 3.67
C LEU A 74 -7.05 11.45 4.41
N GLY A 75 -7.93 12.45 4.34
CA GLY A 75 -7.85 13.67 5.11
C GLY A 75 -8.11 13.45 6.60
N SER A 76 -7.90 14.50 7.40
CA SER A 76 -8.05 14.43 8.86
C SER A 76 -9.51 14.57 9.33
N LYS A 77 -10.43 15.03 8.47
CA LYS A 77 -11.76 15.49 8.89
C LYS A 77 -12.78 14.35 8.87
N ASN A 78 -12.96 13.72 7.72
CA ASN A 78 -13.96 12.66 7.54
C ASN A 78 -13.35 11.25 7.47
N GLY A 79 -12.03 11.15 7.43
CA GLY A 79 -11.32 9.88 7.32
C GLY A 79 -11.29 9.09 8.64
N HIS A 80 -11.79 7.86 8.63
CA HIS A 80 -11.64 6.96 9.79
C HIS A 80 -10.18 6.49 9.92
N TRP A 81 -9.60 6.57 11.13
CA TRP A 81 -8.18 6.28 11.36
C TRP A 81 -7.76 4.87 10.94
N PHE A 82 -8.65 3.88 11.12
CA PHE A 82 -8.35 2.49 10.75
C PHE A 82 -8.42 2.28 9.23
N ASP A 83 -9.37 2.93 8.54
CA ASP A 83 -9.42 2.90 7.08
C ASP A 83 -8.16 3.55 6.52
N LYS A 84 -7.77 4.68 7.09
CA LYS A 84 -6.54 5.38 6.76
C LYS A 84 -5.32 4.49 6.88
N LEU A 85 -5.13 3.87 8.05
CA LEU A 85 -4.02 2.95 8.28
C LEU A 85 -4.03 1.81 7.25
N ARG A 86 -5.18 1.19 7.03
CA ARG A 86 -5.29 0.02 6.15
C ARG A 86 -5.09 0.39 4.69
N ARG A 87 -5.89 1.31 4.16
CA ARG A 87 -5.91 1.73 2.76
C ARG A 87 -4.54 2.24 2.32
N GLU A 88 -3.95 3.12 3.13
CA GLU A 88 -2.64 3.71 2.81
C GLU A 88 -1.51 2.68 2.87
N TRP A 89 -1.55 1.75 3.83
CA TRP A 89 -0.60 0.65 3.87
C TRP A 89 -0.70 -0.21 2.60
N GLN A 90 -1.91 -0.58 2.17
CA GLN A 90 -2.09 -1.39 0.97
C GLN A 90 -1.61 -0.67 -0.30
N MET A 91 -1.93 0.63 -0.44
CA MET A 91 -1.44 1.44 -1.56
C MET A 91 0.08 1.50 -1.60
N LYS A 92 0.72 1.77 -0.44
CA LYS A 92 2.18 1.80 -0.34
C LYS A 92 2.79 0.44 -0.70
N GLN A 93 2.27 -0.65 -0.14
CA GLN A 93 2.76 -2.00 -0.43
C GLN A 93 2.63 -2.34 -1.91
N ALA A 94 1.48 -2.06 -2.52
CA ALA A 94 1.25 -2.30 -3.94
C ALA A 94 2.21 -1.50 -4.82
N PHE A 95 2.35 -0.20 -4.56
CA PHE A 95 3.22 0.67 -5.34
C PHE A 95 4.70 0.34 -5.19
N GLN A 96 5.19 0.13 -3.96
CA GLN A 96 6.60 -0.21 -3.75
C GLN A 96 6.95 -1.59 -4.34
N THR A 97 5.99 -2.52 -4.33
CA THR A 97 6.14 -3.82 -5.02
C THR A 97 6.25 -3.63 -6.53
N SER A 98 5.46 -2.72 -7.12
CA SER A 98 5.49 -2.50 -8.57
C SER A 98 6.79 -1.86 -9.03
N MET A 99 7.36 -0.95 -8.23
CA MET A 99 8.70 -0.39 -8.48
C MET A 99 9.76 -1.47 -8.49
N LEU A 100 9.71 -2.41 -7.54
CA LEU A 100 10.71 -3.47 -7.40
C LEU A 100 10.66 -4.47 -8.57
N ILE A 101 9.45 -4.87 -8.98
CA ILE A 101 9.25 -5.97 -9.94
C ILE A 101 9.27 -5.43 -11.37
N HIS A 102 8.51 -4.37 -11.65
CA HIS A 102 8.31 -3.89 -13.01
C HIS A 102 9.36 -2.89 -13.45
N LYS A 103 10.01 -2.19 -12.50
CA LYS A 103 11.08 -1.21 -12.75
C LYS A 103 10.72 -0.24 -13.87
N PRO A 104 9.66 0.58 -13.71
CA PRO A 104 9.30 1.58 -14.70
C PRO A 104 10.40 2.64 -14.82
N ASP A 105 10.53 3.21 -16.01
CA ASP A 105 11.41 4.35 -16.27
C ASP A 105 10.72 5.65 -15.84
N VAL A 106 9.40 5.74 -16.04
CA VAL A 106 8.60 6.91 -15.71
C VAL A 106 7.29 6.50 -15.04
N VAL A 107 6.89 7.24 -14.02
CA VAL A 107 5.61 7.10 -13.32
C VAL A 107 4.84 8.41 -13.40
N PHE A 108 3.61 8.36 -13.90
CA PHE A 108 2.65 9.46 -13.83
C PHE A 108 1.58 9.16 -12.78
N VAL A 109 1.34 10.09 -11.86
CA VAL A 109 0.19 10.06 -10.96
C VAL A 109 -0.80 11.15 -11.38
N LEU A 110 -1.97 10.72 -11.82
CA LEU A 110 -2.98 11.52 -12.48
C LEU A 110 -4.09 11.94 -11.50
N GLY A 111 -3.82 13.00 -10.74
CA GLY A 111 -4.86 13.70 -9.97
C GLY A 111 -5.46 12.94 -8.78
N ASP A 112 -6.31 13.69 -8.07
CA ASP A 112 -7.07 13.27 -6.88
C ASP A 112 -6.19 12.49 -5.88
N LEU A 113 -5.09 13.15 -5.53
CA LEU A 113 -4.08 12.63 -4.63
C LEU A 113 -4.61 12.54 -3.19
N PHE A 114 -5.42 13.51 -2.78
CA PHE A 114 -5.97 13.66 -1.43
C PHE A 114 -7.49 13.66 -1.44
N ASP A 115 -8.15 13.09 -0.43
CA ASP A 115 -9.62 13.18 -0.30
C ASP A 115 -10.10 14.60 0.00
N GLU A 116 -9.31 15.32 0.79
CA GLU A 116 -9.70 16.58 1.45
C GLU A 116 -8.76 17.75 1.13
N GLY A 117 -7.87 17.62 0.13
CA GLY A 117 -6.84 18.61 -0.18
C GLY A 117 -7.40 20.03 -0.39
N LYS A 118 -8.53 20.11 -1.09
CA LYS A 118 -9.32 21.35 -1.31
C LYS A 118 -9.85 22.02 -0.03
N TRP A 119 -9.88 21.31 1.08
CA TRP A 119 -10.34 21.82 2.38
C TRP A 119 -9.18 21.99 3.38
N CYS A 120 -7.96 21.63 3.00
CA CYS A 120 -6.79 21.74 3.87
C CYS A 120 -6.27 23.17 3.97
N ASP A 121 -5.85 23.58 5.17
CA ASP A 121 -4.94 24.71 5.29
C ASP A 121 -3.54 24.34 4.76
N ASP A 122 -2.64 25.32 4.66
CA ASP A 122 -1.32 25.11 4.06
C ASP A 122 -0.52 24.03 4.81
N SER A 123 -0.57 24.04 6.14
CA SER A 123 0.19 23.10 6.97
C SER A 123 -0.31 21.67 6.82
N GLU A 124 -1.63 21.49 6.79
CA GLU A 124 -2.28 20.20 6.57
C GLU A 124 -2.01 19.70 5.15
N PHE A 125 -2.05 20.58 4.15
CA PHE A 125 -1.72 20.24 2.77
C PHE A 125 -0.27 19.76 2.65
N TYR A 126 0.69 20.49 3.23
CA TYR A 126 2.10 20.07 3.22
C TYR A 126 2.31 18.75 3.95
N TYR A 127 1.57 18.50 5.04
CA TYR A 127 1.57 17.22 5.73
C TYR A 127 1.08 16.09 4.80
N HIS A 128 -0.05 16.27 4.10
CA HIS A 128 -0.56 15.27 3.16
C HIS A 128 0.40 15.05 1.97
N ALA A 129 0.97 16.12 1.42
CA ALA A 129 1.96 16.04 0.34
C ALA A 129 3.24 15.30 0.77
N SER A 130 3.74 15.53 1.98
CA SER A 130 4.92 14.83 2.50
C SER A 130 4.67 13.32 2.65
N ARG A 131 3.46 12.94 3.09
CA ARG A 131 3.04 11.54 3.22
C ARG A 131 2.91 10.88 1.86
N PHE A 132 2.26 11.55 0.90
CA PHE A 132 2.16 11.07 -0.47
C PHE A 132 3.55 10.78 -1.04
N LYS A 133 4.48 11.74 -0.94
CA LYS A 133 5.87 11.58 -1.41
C LYS A 133 6.59 10.41 -0.74
N SER A 134 6.33 10.16 0.55
CA SER A 134 6.91 9.03 1.27
C SER A 134 6.31 7.67 0.87
N MET A 135 5.01 7.63 0.54
CA MET A 135 4.33 6.40 0.15
C MET A 135 4.63 6.00 -1.30
N PHE A 136 4.64 6.98 -2.19
CA PHE A 136 4.86 6.82 -3.63
C PHE A 136 6.28 7.22 -4.05
N SER A 137 7.26 7.00 -3.18
CA SER A 137 8.66 7.24 -3.50
C SER A 137 9.15 6.28 -4.58
N VAL A 138 9.88 6.79 -5.57
CA VAL A 138 10.48 6.01 -6.65
C VAL A 138 11.99 5.82 -6.44
N PRO A 139 12.59 4.72 -6.93
CA PRO A 139 14.03 4.52 -6.86
C PRO A 139 14.79 5.48 -7.78
N GLN A 140 16.10 5.61 -7.58
CA GLN A 140 16.96 6.37 -8.48
C GLN A 140 16.90 5.81 -9.90
N GLY A 141 16.73 6.69 -10.89
CA GLY A 141 16.59 6.31 -12.30
C GLY A 141 15.15 6.22 -12.79
N THR A 142 14.17 6.22 -11.90
CA THR A 142 12.75 6.35 -12.25
C THR A 142 12.31 7.81 -12.07
N GLU A 143 11.68 8.38 -13.09
CA GLU A 143 11.08 9.72 -13.02
C GLU A 143 9.65 9.66 -12.47
N LEU A 144 9.28 10.61 -11.62
CA LEU A 144 7.93 10.73 -11.05
C LEU A 144 7.31 12.07 -11.41
N HIS A 145 6.20 12.03 -12.13
CA HIS A 145 5.37 13.19 -12.44
C HIS A 145 4.03 13.06 -11.74
N VAL A 146 3.59 14.15 -11.12
CA VAL A 146 2.37 14.19 -10.32
C VAL A 146 1.53 15.36 -10.78
N LEU A 147 0.28 15.08 -11.13
CA LEU A 147 -0.70 16.07 -11.51
C LEU A 147 -1.73 16.19 -10.39
N SER A 148 -2.23 17.40 -10.16
CA SER A 148 -3.33 17.66 -9.24
C SER A 148 -4.68 17.40 -9.90
N GLY A 149 -5.64 16.95 -9.10
CA GLY A 149 -7.04 16.83 -9.46
C GLY A 149 -7.93 17.83 -8.69
N ASN A 150 -9.23 17.71 -8.89
CA ASN A 150 -10.21 18.59 -8.27
C ASN A 150 -10.38 18.35 -6.76
N HIS A 151 -10.02 17.17 -6.24
CA HIS A 151 -9.98 16.95 -4.80
C HIS A 151 -8.76 17.60 -4.12
N ASP A 152 -7.69 17.86 -4.88
CA ASP A 152 -6.46 18.45 -4.35
C ASP A 152 -6.54 19.97 -4.25
N GLU A 153 -7.00 20.63 -5.31
CA GLU A 153 -7.04 22.09 -5.42
C GLU A 153 -8.46 22.68 -5.35
N GLY A 154 -9.49 21.84 -5.53
CA GLY A 154 -10.87 22.28 -5.68
C GLY A 154 -11.25 22.57 -7.13
N PHE A 155 -12.55 22.74 -7.37
CA PHE A 155 -13.08 23.16 -8.68
C PHE A 155 -12.93 24.68 -8.85
N HIS A 156 -13.14 25.19 -10.08
CA HIS A 156 -13.03 26.63 -10.41
C HIS A 156 -13.77 27.59 -9.46
N TYR A 157 -14.86 27.15 -8.82
CA TYR A 157 -15.62 27.95 -7.85
C TYR A 157 -15.09 27.92 -6.40
N ILE A 158 -14.13 27.03 -6.10
CA ILE A 158 -13.42 26.87 -4.82
C ILE A 158 -11.91 27.12 -4.97
N ILE A 159 -11.37 27.31 -6.18
CA ILE A 159 -9.97 27.70 -6.36
C ILE A 159 -9.76 29.05 -5.66
N LEU A 160 -9.27 28.99 -4.43
CA LEU A 160 -8.78 30.13 -3.69
C LEU A 160 -7.51 30.55 -4.40
N ILE A 161 -7.65 31.61 -5.19
CA ILE A 161 -6.58 32.27 -5.89
C ILE A 161 -5.45 32.57 -4.89
N PHE A 162 -4.27 32.00 -5.19
CA PHE A 162 -2.95 32.08 -4.54
C PHE A 162 -2.60 31.05 -3.46
N ARG A 163 -2.12 29.88 -3.90
CA ARG A 163 -0.97 29.21 -3.26
C ARG A 163 0.23 29.38 -4.20
N LYS A 164 1.20 30.19 -3.78
CA LYS A 164 2.46 30.46 -4.48
C LYS A 164 3.60 29.89 -3.66
#